data_AF-A0A392NYJ1-F1
#
_entry.id   AF-A0A392NYJ1-F1
#
_cell.length_a   1.000
_cell.length_b   1.000
_cell.length_c   1.000
_cell.angle_alpha   90.00
_cell.angle_beta   90.00
_cell.angle_gamma   90.00
#
_symmetry.space_group_name_H-M   'P 1'
#
loop_
_entity.id
_entity.type
_entity.pdbx_description
1 polymer ?
#
loop_
_entity_poly.entity_id
_entity_poly.type
_entity_poly.pdbx_seq_one_letter_code
_entity_poly.pdbx_strand_id
1 'polypeptide(L)'
;IPPTQDLAESSIELEIMAASPAYQVHLPTSPEWLNKGDNAWQMTAATLVGLQSMPGLVILYASIVKKKWAVNSAFMALYAFAAVLICWVLVAYRMAFGDQLLPFWGKGAPALGQKFLVARAKVPESTHYFKNSDVVETPMEEPFFPMASLVYFQFTFAAITMILLAGSVLGRMNIKAWMAFVPLWLIFSYTVGAFSLWGGGFLYHWGVIDYSGGYVIHLSSGIAGFTA
;
A
#
# COMPACT_ATOMS: atom_id res chain seq x y z
N ILE A 1 -69.95 8.91 17.34
CA ILE A 1 -69.23 9.34 16.13
C ILE A 1 -67.74 9.21 16.45
N PRO A 2 -67.08 8.09 16.12
CA PRO A 2 -65.64 7.98 16.29
C PRO A 2 -64.93 8.81 15.20
N PRO A 3 -63.69 9.25 15.42
CA PRO A 3 -63.08 10.31 14.64
C PRO A 3 -62.54 9.78 13.31
N THR A 4 -62.88 10.46 12.22
CA THR A 4 -62.47 10.22 10.83
C THR A 4 -60.97 10.51 10.54
N GLN A 5 -60.17 10.78 11.57
CA GLN A 5 -58.78 11.22 11.44
C GLN A 5 -57.78 10.05 11.36
N ASP A 6 -58.10 8.92 12.01
CA ASP A 6 -57.25 7.72 12.05
C ASP A 6 -57.15 6.99 10.70
N LEU A 7 -58.20 7.08 9.89
CA LEU A 7 -58.25 6.44 8.57
C LEU A 7 -57.42 7.18 7.52
N ALA A 8 -57.27 8.50 7.64
CA ALA A 8 -56.46 9.33 6.76
C ALA A 8 -54.95 9.13 7.01
N GLU A 9 -54.55 8.99 8.27
CA GLU A 9 -53.15 8.69 8.62
C GLU A 9 -52.75 7.28 8.14
N SER A 10 -53.63 6.30 8.27
CA SER A 10 -53.38 4.93 7.75
C SER A 10 -53.26 4.88 6.23
N SER A 11 -54.00 5.74 5.50
CA SER A 11 -53.96 5.79 4.04
C SER A 11 -52.74 6.55 3.52
N ILE A 12 -52.27 7.58 4.24
CA ILE A 12 -50.99 8.25 3.96
C ILE A 12 -49.80 7.31 4.20
N GLU A 13 -49.81 6.51 5.28
CA GLU A 13 -48.77 5.49 5.51
C GLU A 13 -48.76 4.42 4.41
N LEU A 14 -49.94 3.97 3.96
CA LEU A 14 -50.08 3.02 2.85
C LEU A 14 -49.61 3.60 1.50
N GLU A 15 -49.80 4.90 1.25
CA GLU A 15 -49.39 5.57 0.02
C GLU A 15 -47.87 5.82 -0.01
N ILE A 16 -47.24 6.07 1.15
CA ILE A 16 -45.77 6.14 1.30
C ILE A 16 -45.14 4.75 1.09
N MET A 17 -45.82 3.66 1.49
CA MET A 17 -45.38 2.29 1.20
C MET A 17 -45.66 1.83 -0.24
N ALA A 18 -46.44 2.58 -1.02
CA ALA A 18 -46.81 2.28 -2.41
C ALA A 18 -45.95 3.02 -3.45
N ALA A 19 -44.84 3.66 -3.06
CA ALA A 19 -43.88 4.18 -4.01
C ALA A 19 -43.28 3.02 -4.83
N SER A 20 -43.60 3.00 -6.13
CA SER A 20 -43.14 2.02 -7.12
C SER A 20 -41.64 1.70 -6.96
N PRO A 21 -41.22 0.42 -7.06
CA PRO A 21 -39.81 0.02 -6.91
C PRO A 21 -38.86 0.72 -7.90
N ALA A 22 -39.40 1.42 -8.90
CA ALA A 22 -38.67 2.26 -9.85
C ALA A 22 -38.02 3.52 -9.23
N TYR A 23 -38.46 3.97 -8.04
CA TYR A 23 -37.88 5.14 -7.34
C TYR A 23 -37.14 4.78 -6.05
N GLN A 24 -36.90 3.49 -5.81
CA GLN A 24 -35.85 3.07 -4.89
C GLN A 24 -34.53 3.45 -5.55
N VAL A 25 -33.81 4.43 -4.98
CA VAL A 25 -32.42 4.67 -5.36
C VAL A 25 -31.61 3.47 -4.87
N HIS A 26 -31.64 2.38 -5.64
CA HIS A 26 -30.76 1.24 -5.45
C HIS A 26 -29.37 1.66 -5.93
N LEU A 27 -28.74 2.57 -5.17
CA LEU A 27 -27.31 2.75 -5.26
C LEU A 27 -26.70 1.36 -5.03
N PRO A 28 -25.72 0.92 -5.84
CA PRO A 28 -25.00 -0.30 -5.51
C PRO A 28 -24.53 -0.19 -4.06
N THR A 29 -25.08 -1.04 -3.19
CA THR A 29 -24.80 -0.97 -1.77
C THR A 29 -23.33 -1.33 -1.60
N SER A 30 -22.53 -0.35 -1.15
CA SER A 30 -21.15 -0.61 -0.77
C SER A 30 -21.13 -1.65 0.35
N PRO A 31 -20.12 -2.54 0.41
CA PRO A 31 -20.02 -3.50 1.50
C PRO A 31 -20.08 -2.81 2.86
N GLU A 32 -20.69 -3.46 3.86
CA GLU A 32 -20.89 -2.89 5.20
C GLU A 32 -19.56 -2.50 5.89
N TRP A 33 -18.50 -3.26 5.63
CA TRP A 33 -17.15 -2.99 6.15
C TRP A 33 -16.46 -1.79 5.48
N LEU A 34 -16.99 -1.23 4.38
CA LEU A 34 -16.30 -0.19 3.63
C LEU A 34 -16.60 1.19 4.20
N ASN A 35 -15.61 1.81 4.85
CA ASN A 35 -15.67 3.20 5.28
C ASN A 35 -15.13 4.11 4.17
N LYS A 36 -15.98 5.01 3.67
CA LYS A 36 -15.61 5.95 2.59
C LYS A 36 -14.56 6.98 3.05
N GLY A 37 -14.59 7.41 4.31
CA GLY A 37 -13.64 8.36 4.88
C GLY A 37 -12.25 7.78 5.00
N ASP A 38 -12.13 6.57 5.56
CA ASP A 38 -10.85 5.87 5.69
C ASP A 38 -10.23 5.61 4.32
N ASN A 39 -11.04 5.15 3.37
CA ASN A 39 -10.58 4.92 2.00
C ASN A 39 -10.12 6.22 1.31
N ALA A 40 -10.89 7.31 1.46
CA ALA A 40 -10.54 8.61 0.87
C ALA A 40 -9.24 9.17 1.46
N TRP A 41 -9.08 9.09 2.79
CA TRP A 41 -7.85 9.50 3.46
C TRP A 41 -6.66 8.65 3.01
N GLN A 42 -6.83 7.32 2.93
CA GLN A 42 -5.78 6.41 2.50
C GLN A 42 -5.29 6.72 1.08
N MET A 43 -6.19 6.97 0.14
CA MET A 43 -5.84 7.35 -1.23
C MET A 43 -5.19 8.74 -1.31
N THR A 44 -5.66 9.68 -0.49
CA THR A 44 -5.07 11.03 -0.39
C THR A 44 -3.64 10.95 0.14
N ALA A 45 -3.43 10.22 1.24
CA ALA A 45 -2.11 10.00 1.82
C ALA A 45 -1.17 9.31 0.83
N ALA A 46 -1.63 8.26 0.14
CA ALA A 46 -0.85 7.58 -0.89
C ALA A 46 -0.39 8.57 -1.99
N THR A 47 -1.30 9.45 -2.42
CA THR A 47 -1.01 10.46 -3.44
C THR A 47 0.00 11.50 -2.95
N LEU A 48 -0.09 11.96 -1.71
CA LEU A 48 0.89 12.89 -1.13
C LEU A 48 2.30 12.28 -1.09
N VAL A 49 2.43 11.01 -0.69
CA VAL A 49 3.71 10.27 -0.74
C VAL A 49 4.17 10.06 -2.18
N GLY A 50 3.24 9.77 -3.09
CA GLY A 50 3.49 9.71 -4.52
C GLY A 50 4.08 11.02 -5.06
N LEU A 51 3.54 12.18 -4.65
CA LEU A 51 4.01 13.51 -5.05
C LEU A 51 5.41 13.83 -4.51
N GLN A 52 5.76 13.35 -3.32
CA GLN A 52 7.12 13.43 -2.79
C GLN A 52 8.12 12.72 -3.71
N SER A 53 7.73 11.56 -4.25
CA SER A 53 8.55 10.83 -5.22
C SER A 53 8.56 11.54 -6.59
N MET A 54 7.38 11.75 -7.15
CA MET A 54 7.11 12.26 -8.50
C MET A 54 6.08 13.38 -8.43
N PRO A 55 6.47 14.66 -8.63
CA PRO A 55 7.74 15.13 -9.17
C PRO A 55 8.81 15.52 -8.12
N GLY A 56 8.53 15.46 -6.81
CA GLY A 56 9.37 16.07 -5.77
C GLY A 56 10.85 15.70 -5.81
N LEU A 57 11.18 14.43 -5.55
CA LEU A 57 12.56 13.94 -5.52
C LEU A 57 13.23 13.97 -6.90
N VAL A 58 12.48 13.81 -7.99
CA VAL A 58 13.04 13.95 -9.35
C VAL A 58 13.60 15.34 -9.59
N ILE A 59 12.83 16.37 -9.25
CA ILE A 59 13.26 17.76 -9.40
C ILE A 59 14.49 18.00 -8.51
N LEU A 60 14.45 17.52 -7.26
CA LEU A 60 15.56 17.67 -6.32
C LEU A 60 16.85 17.06 -6.87
N TYR A 61 16.80 15.81 -7.37
CA TYR A 61 17.97 15.10 -7.89
C TYR A 61 18.48 15.63 -9.22
N ALA A 62 17.60 16.09 -10.09
CA ALA A 62 18.01 16.79 -11.31
C ALA A 62 18.72 18.12 -11.00
N SER A 63 18.34 18.79 -9.91
CA SER A 63 18.85 20.12 -9.53
C SER A 63 20.18 20.07 -8.78
N ILE A 64 20.43 19.03 -7.98
CA ILE A 64 21.67 18.91 -7.18
C ILE A 64 22.87 18.50 -8.04
N VAL A 65 22.65 17.77 -9.14
CA VAL A 65 23.74 17.31 -10.00
C VAL A 65 24.17 18.38 -11.01
N LYS A 66 25.40 18.25 -11.52
CA LYS A 66 25.89 19.11 -12.62
C LYS A 66 24.94 19.00 -13.83
N LYS A 67 24.71 20.12 -14.53
CA LYS A 67 23.80 20.22 -15.70
C LYS A 67 23.95 19.08 -16.72
N LYS A 68 25.17 18.64 -17.00
CA LYS A 68 25.45 17.54 -17.94
C LYS A 68 24.89 16.17 -17.53
N TRP A 69 24.58 15.99 -16.24
CA TRP A 69 24.07 14.74 -15.66
C TRP A 69 22.60 14.83 -15.23
N ALA A 70 21.99 16.02 -15.24
CA ALA A 70 20.64 16.27 -14.73
C ALA A 70 19.58 15.35 -15.38
N VAL A 71 19.65 15.20 -16.70
CA VAL A 71 18.70 14.35 -17.45
C VAL A 71 18.84 12.89 -17.05
N ASN A 72 20.06 12.35 -16.98
CA ASN A 72 20.28 10.96 -16.56
C ASN A 72 19.79 10.72 -15.13
N SER A 73 20.05 11.64 -14.20
CA SER A 73 19.56 11.55 -12.82
C SER A 73 18.04 11.55 -12.73
N ALA A 74 17.37 12.42 -13.51
CA ALA A 74 15.91 12.45 -13.58
C ALA A 74 15.36 11.12 -14.14
N PHE A 75 15.97 10.59 -15.20
CA PHE A 75 15.57 9.30 -15.77
C PHE A 75 15.81 8.13 -14.82
N MET A 76 16.87 8.13 -14.01
CA MET A 76 17.09 7.11 -12.99
C MET A 76 15.94 7.08 -11.99
N ALA A 77 15.49 8.24 -11.50
CA ALA A 77 14.37 8.33 -10.57
C ALA A 77 13.03 7.94 -11.24
N LEU A 78 12.78 8.39 -12.49
CA LEU A 78 11.59 8.02 -13.28
C LEU A 78 11.51 6.51 -13.52
N TYR A 79 12.63 5.92 -13.93
CA TYR A 79 12.72 4.49 -14.12
C TYR A 79 12.44 3.74 -12.82
N ALA A 80 13.02 4.17 -11.70
CA ALA A 80 12.83 3.51 -10.41
C ALA A 80 11.35 3.50 -10.00
N PHE A 81 10.66 4.63 -10.12
CA PHE A 81 9.22 4.72 -9.81
C PHE A 81 8.39 3.75 -10.66
N ALA A 82 8.61 3.73 -11.99
CA ALA A 82 7.87 2.89 -12.91
C ALA A 82 8.19 1.39 -12.75
N ALA A 83 9.48 1.05 -12.62
CA ALA A 83 9.92 -0.33 -12.44
C ALA A 83 9.43 -0.92 -11.11
N VAL A 84 9.44 -0.12 -10.04
CA VAL A 84 8.89 -0.53 -8.75
C VAL A 84 7.40 -0.84 -8.89
N LEU A 85 6.60 -0.02 -9.58
CA LEU A 85 5.16 -0.30 -9.76
C LEU A 85 4.93 -1.68 -10.39
N ILE A 86 5.65 -1.98 -11.47
CA ILE A 86 5.54 -3.25 -12.19
C ILE A 86 5.94 -4.42 -11.28
N CYS A 87 7.10 -4.34 -10.64
CA CYS A 87 7.57 -5.41 -9.76
C CYS A 87 6.66 -5.56 -8.53
N TRP A 88 6.11 -4.46 -8.03
CA TRP A 88 5.25 -4.39 -6.86
C TRP A 88 3.97 -5.19 -7.05
N VAL A 89 3.25 -4.92 -8.15
CA VAL A 89 1.98 -5.60 -8.43
C VAL A 89 2.17 -7.05 -8.90
N LEU A 90 3.31 -7.38 -9.50
CA LEU A 90 3.58 -8.74 -9.99
C LEU A 90 4.05 -9.69 -8.90
N VAL A 91 4.83 -9.22 -7.93
CA VAL A 91 5.42 -10.11 -6.91
C VAL A 91 5.67 -9.42 -5.57
N ALA A 92 6.18 -8.20 -5.56
CA ALA A 92 6.82 -7.65 -4.36
C ALA A 92 5.81 -7.28 -3.24
N TYR A 93 4.59 -6.87 -3.59
CA TYR A 93 3.55 -6.60 -2.58
C TYR A 93 3.27 -7.85 -1.73
N ARG A 94 3.04 -9.00 -2.39
CA ARG A 94 2.77 -10.27 -1.72
C ARG A 94 3.97 -10.80 -0.94
N MET A 95 5.20 -10.49 -1.38
CA MET A 95 6.41 -10.81 -0.61
C MET A 95 6.54 -9.94 0.65
N ALA A 96 6.07 -8.70 0.61
CA ALA A 96 6.17 -7.76 1.72
C ALA A 96 5.02 -7.91 2.74
N PHE A 97 3.80 -8.23 2.30
CA PHE A 97 2.60 -8.19 3.15
C PHE A 97 1.71 -9.45 3.06
N GLY A 98 2.07 -10.43 2.21
CA GLY A 98 1.31 -11.65 2.02
C GLY A 98 1.73 -12.79 2.95
N ASP A 99 1.48 -14.03 2.51
CA ASP A 99 1.77 -15.22 3.31
C ASP A 99 3.27 -15.42 3.57
N GLN A 100 3.61 -15.86 4.78
CA GLN A 100 4.97 -16.14 5.17
C GLN A 100 5.59 -17.29 4.34
N LEU A 101 6.80 -17.08 3.80
CA LEU A 101 7.66 -18.13 3.26
C LEU A 101 8.75 -18.50 4.27
N LEU A 102 9.45 -17.48 4.76
CA LEU A 102 10.50 -17.54 5.76
C LEU A 102 10.15 -16.57 6.90
N PRO A 103 10.73 -16.70 8.10
CA PRO A 103 10.48 -15.77 9.23
C PRO A 103 10.69 -14.28 8.91
N PHE A 104 11.47 -13.97 7.89
CA PHE A 104 11.81 -12.60 7.47
C PHE A 104 11.34 -12.28 6.03
N TRP A 105 10.62 -13.18 5.35
CA TRP A 105 10.27 -13.00 3.94
C TRP A 105 8.97 -13.69 3.53
N GLY A 106 8.14 -13.01 2.74
CA GLY A 106 6.86 -13.54 2.25
C GLY A 106 6.95 -14.28 0.91
N LYS A 107 5.89 -15.02 0.59
CA LYS A 107 5.70 -15.74 -0.68
C LYS A 107 5.31 -14.77 -1.79
N GLY A 108 6.07 -14.78 -2.88
CA GLY A 108 5.76 -14.00 -4.07
C GLY A 108 4.52 -14.51 -4.79
N ALA A 109 3.58 -13.60 -5.07
CA ALA A 109 2.42 -13.85 -5.90
C ALA A 109 1.93 -12.53 -6.56
N PRO A 110 1.19 -12.61 -7.68
CA PRO A 110 0.60 -11.43 -8.30
C PRO A 110 -0.51 -10.80 -7.43
N ALA A 111 -0.44 -9.49 -7.23
CA ALA A 111 -1.41 -8.68 -6.51
C ALA A 111 -2.43 -7.99 -7.45
N LEU A 112 -2.64 -8.53 -8.66
CA LEU A 112 -3.51 -7.95 -9.70
C LEU A 112 -4.91 -8.58 -9.78
N GLY A 113 -5.17 -9.63 -8.99
CA GLY A 113 -6.46 -10.33 -9.05
C GLY A 113 -7.61 -9.42 -8.61
N GLN A 114 -8.68 -9.31 -9.40
CA GLN A 114 -9.86 -8.51 -9.04
C GLN A 114 -10.42 -8.91 -7.67
N LYS A 115 -10.55 -10.23 -7.42
CA LYS A 115 -11.04 -10.75 -6.13
C LYS A 115 -10.15 -10.35 -4.96
N PHE A 116 -8.84 -10.27 -5.19
CA PHE A 116 -7.86 -9.84 -4.20
C PHE A 116 -7.96 -8.34 -3.93
N LEU A 117 -8.04 -7.52 -4.99
CA LEU A 117 -8.04 -6.06 -4.90
C LEU A 117 -9.32 -5.46 -4.31
N VAL A 118 -10.47 -6.10 -4.56
CA VAL A 118 -11.79 -5.64 -4.08
C VAL A 118 -12.07 -6.12 -2.65
N ALA A 119 -11.38 -7.16 -2.19
CA ALA A 119 -11.50 -7.63 -0.81
C ALA A 119 -11.07 -6.55 0.19
N ARG A 120 -11.53 -6.68 1.43
CA ARG A 120 -11.08 -5.84 2.55
C ARG A 120 -9.58 -6.00 2.74
N ALA A 121 -8.89 -4.89 3.04
CA ALA A 121 -7.47 -4.91 3.32
C ALA A 121 -7.14 -5.76 4.57
N LYS A 122 -5.99 -6.43 4.56
CA LYS A 122 -5.52 -7.30 5.66
C LYS A 122 -4.04 -7.07 5.90
N VAL A 123 -3.65 -6.70 7.11
CA VAL A 123 -2.24 -6.49 7.50
C VAL A 123 -2.02 -6.89 8.96
N PRO A 124 -1.05 -7.76 9.27
CA PRO A 124 -0.36 -8.67 8.35
C PRO A 124 -1.33 -9.74 7.81
N GLU A 125 -1.13 -10.21 6.57
CA GLU A 125 -1.93 -11.33 6.03
C GLU A 125 -1.53 -12.68 6.65
N SER A 126 -0.27 -12.80 7.09
CA SER A 126 0.23 -13.98 7.78
C SER A 126 -0.22 -14.03 9.24
N THR A 127 -1.01 -15.04 9.58
CA THR A 127 -1.38 -15.34 10.98
C THR A 127 -0.26 -16.12 11.66
N HIS A 128 0.20 -15.62 12.82
CA HIS A 128 1.17 -16.29 13.66
C HIS A 128 0.51 -16.82 14.93
N TYR A 129 0.96 -18.00 15.36
CA TYR A 129 0.47 -18.68 16.56
C TYR A 129 1.60 -18.86 17.54
N PHE A 130 1.28 -18.74 18.83
CA PHE A 130 2.24 -19.01 19.89
C PHE A 130 2.70 -20.46 19.82
N LYS A 131 4.00 -20.69 19.99
CA LYS A 131 4.58 -22.03 19.95
C LYS A 131 3.92 -22.90 21.04
N ASN A 132 3.11 -23.88 20.63
CA ASN A 132 2.29 -24.79 21.46
C ASN A 132 0.95 -24.23 22.02
N SER A 133 0.35 -23.22 21.41
CA SER A 133 -1.05 -22.89 21.69
C SER A 133 -1.81 -22.43 20.46
N ASP A 134 -3.13 -22.65 20.45
CA ASP A 134 -4.04 -22.15 19.40
C ASP A 134 -4.28 -20.63 19.53
N VAL A 135 -3.47 -19.94 20.33
CA VAL A 135 -3.57 -18.50 20.58
C VAL A 135 -2.78 -17.75 19.51
N VAL A 136 -3.44 -16.82 18.85
CA VAL A 136 -2.83 -15.97 17.81
C VAL A 136 -1.87 -14.97 18.47
N GLU A 137 -0.61 -14.97 18.04
CA GLU A 137 0.45 -14.07 18.50
C GLU A 137 0.21 -12.62 18.09
N THR A 138 -0.25 -12.43 16.85
CA THR A 138 -0.62 -11.10 16.38
C THR A 138 -1.98 -11.12 15.69
N PRO A 139 -2.95 -10.33 16.18
CA PRO A 139 -4.20 -10.16 15.46
C PRO A 139 -3.95 -9.58 14.07
N MET A 140 -4.68 -10.10 13.09
CA MET A 140 -4.77 -9.50 11.77
C MET A 140 -5.61 -8.23 11.89
N GLU A 141 -5.03 -7.09 11.50
CA GLU A 141 -5.79 -5.86 11.39
C GLU A 141 -6.51 -5.84 10.04
N GLU A 142 -7.80 -5.53 10.08
CA GLU A 142 -8.63 -5.40 8.89
C GLU A 142 -9.08 -3.94 8.73
N PRO A 143 -8.33 -3.08 8.03
CA PRO A 143 -8.76 -1.71 7.77
C PRO A 143 -10.09 -1.65 7.00
N PHE A 144 -10.86 -0.58 7.20
CA PHE A 144 -12.17 -0.40 6.56
C PHE A 144 -12.05 0.18 5.12
N PHE A 145 -11.06 -0.27 4.35
CA PHE A 145 -10.86 0.09 2.95
C PHE A 145 -10.39 -1.12 2.12
N PRO A 146 -10.52 -1.06 0.78
CA PRO A 146 -10.19 -2.19 -0.09
C PRO A 146 -8.68 -2.44 -0.16
N MET A 147 -8.30 -3.68 -0.47
CA MET A 147 -6.91 -4.08 -0.66
C MET A 147 -6.21 -3.26 -1.75
N ALA A 148 -6.94 -2.83 -2.79
CA ALA A 148 -6.40 -1.94 -3.82
C ALA A 148 -5.79 -0.64 -3.24
N SER A 149 -6.47 -0.03 -2.26
CA SER A 149 -6.00 1.20 -1.63
C SER A 149 -4.74 0.96 -0.81
N LEU A 150 -4.64 -0.19 -0.14
CA LEU A 150 -3.45 -0.61 0.59
C LEU A 150 -2.27 -0.89 -0.35
N VAL A 151 -2.50 -1.64 -1.43
CA VAL A 151 -1.49 -2.00 -2.43
C VAL A 151 -0.90 -0.72 -3.03
N TYR A 152 -1.74 0.25 -3.38
CA TYR A 152 -1.30 1.53 -3.92
C TYR A 152 -0.55 2.38 -2.88
N PHE A 153 -1.04 2.44 -1.65
CA PHE A 153 -0.35 3.16 -0.57
C PHE A 153 1.05 2.60 -0.32
N GLN A 154 1.18 1.28 -0.19
CA GLN A 154 2.48 0.67 0.06
C GLN A 154 3.43 0.74 -1.13
N PHE A 155 2.89 0.76 -2.36
CA PHE A 155 3.68 1.04 -3.56
C PHE A 155 4.43 2.37 -3.46
N THR A 156 3.80 3.44 -2.97
CA THR A 156 4.46 4.76 -2.94
C THR A 156 5.61 4.80 -1.95
N PHE A 157 5.54 4.04 -0.84
CA PHE A 157 6.68 3.84 0.06
C PHE A 157 7.80 3.01 -0.56
N ALA A 158 7.48 1.95 -1.30
CA ALA A 158 8.48 1.17 -2.02
C ALA A 158 9.19 2.04 -3.08
N ALA A 159 8.43 2.85 -3.80
CA ALA A 159 8.94 3.72 -4.85
C ALA A 159 9.82 4.84 -4.30
N ILE A 160 9.38 5.53 -3.23
CA ILE A 160 10.18 6.60 -2.61
C ILE A 160 11.49 6.05 -2.06
N THR A 161 11.50 4.83 -1.51
CA THR A 161 12.72 4.19 -0.99
C THR A 161 13.76 3.99 -2.08
N MET A 162 13.35 3.46 -3.24
CA MET A 162 14.25 3.27 -4.37
C MET A 162 14.76 4.58 -4.94
N ILE A 163 13.92 5.62 -4.95
CA ILE A 163 14.33 6.96 -5.38
C ILE A 163 15.34 7.53 -4.37
N LEU A 164 15.09 7.44 -3.06
CA LEU A 164 16.04 7.87 -2.02
C LEU A 164 17.42 7.23 -2.18
N LEU A 165 17.45 5.92 -2.45
CA LEU A 165 18.67 5.19 -2.75
C LEU A 165 19.34 5.73 -4.02
N ALA A 166 18.57 6.02 -5.08
CA ALA A 166 19.06 6.63 -6.31
C ALA A 166 19.86 7.91 -6.05
N GLY A 167 19.41 8.72 -5.09
CA GLY A 167 20.06 9.95 -4.64
C GLY A 167 21.53 9.76 -4.27
N SER A 168 21.88 8.63 -3.64
CA SER A 168 23.26 8.32 -3.27
C SER A 168 24.13 7.93 -4.47
N VAL A 169 23.53 7.37 -5.54
CA VAL A 169 24.24 6.83 -6.72
C VAL A 169 24.22 7.74 -7.95
N LEU A 170 23.72 8.96 -7.79
CA LEU A 170 23.66 9.95 -8.86
C LEU A 170 25.07 10.27 -9.39
N GLY A 171 25.23 10.17 -10.71
CA GLY A 171 26.48 10.50 -11.40
C GLY A 171 27.63 9.51 -11.21
N ARG A 172 27.47 8.46 -10.37
CA ARG A 172 28.47 7.40 -10.16
C ARG A 172 28.09 6.06 -10.77
N MET A 173 26.80 5.81 -11.00
CA MET A 173 26.33 4.54 -11.57
C MET A 173 25.73 4.73 -12.96
N ASN A 174 26.02 3.79 -13.86
CA ASN A 174 25.42 3.78 -15.20
C ASN A 174 23.95 3.31 -15.14
N ILE A 175 23.14 3.74 -16.11
CA ILE A 175 21.70 3.44 -16.14
C ILE A 175 21.41 1.94 -16.28
N LYS A 176 22.24 1.17 -16.99
CA LYS A 176 22.02 -0.27 -17.19
C LYS A 176 22.16 -1.05 -15.88
N ALA A 177 23.17 -0.73 -15.08
CA ALA A 177 23.37 -1.27 -13.75
C ALA A 177 22.20 -0.87 -12.84
N TRP A 178 21.74 0.39 -12.92
CA TRP A 178 20.56 0.84 -12.18
C TRP A 178 19.30 0.03 -12.53
N MET A 179 19.09 -0.25 -13.82
CA MET A 179 17.94 -1.04 -14.28
C MET A 179 17.91 -2.46 -13.72
N ALA A 180 19.07 -3.09 -13.55
CA ALA A 180 19.15 -4.39 -12.88
C ALA A 180 19.04 -4.25 -11.35
N PHE A 181 19.65 -3.22 -10.79
CA PHE A 181 19.70 -3.02 -9.34
C PHE A 181 18.33 -2.76 -8.73
N VAL A 182 17.49 -1.92 -9.35
CA VAL A 182 16.17 -1.55 -8.81
C VAL A 182 15.29 -2.77 -8.49
N PRO A 183 14.98 -3.67 -9.44
CA PRO A 183 14.13 -4.83 -9.15
C PRO A 183 14.80 -5.80 -8.17
N LEU A 184 16.12 -5.98 -8.26
CA LEU A 184 16.85 -6.88 -7.35
C LEU A 184 16.81 -6.35 -5.91
N TRP A 185 17.11 -5.07 -5.70
CA TRP A 185 17.11 -4.48 -4.36
C TRP A 185 15.69 -4.42 -3.77
N LEU A 186 14.69 -4.08 -4.59
CA LEU A 186 13.29 -4.13 -4.18
C LEU A 186 12.92 -5.54 -3.66
N ILE A 187 13.24 -6.59 -4.43
CA ILE A 187 12.88 -7.96 -4.08
C ILE A 187 13.69 -8.49 -2.89
N PHE A 188 15.00 -8.30 -2.86
CA PHE A 188 15.85 -8.97 -1.88
C PHE A 188 16.18 -8.15 -0.63
N SER A 189 15.97 -6.83 -0.65
CA SER A 189 16.20 -5.95 0.49
C SER A 189 14.90 -5.35 1.00
N TYR A 190 14.18 -4.61 0.14
CA TYR A 190 12.99 -3.89 0.58
C TYR A 190 11.89 -4.83 1.08
N THR A 191 11.53 -5.88 0.34
CA THR A 191 10.47 -6.80 0.78
C THR A 191 10.84 -7.59 2.03
N VAL A 192 12.13 -7.90 2.23
CA VAL A 192 12.63 -8.55 3.46
C VAL A 192 12.44 -7.61 4.65
N GLY A 193 12.84 -6.34 4.52
CA GLY A 193 12.65 -5.33 5.56
C GLY A 193 11.16 -5.09 5.86
N ALA A 194 10.36 -4.88 4.81
CA ALA A 194 8.93 -4.63 4.93
C ALA A 194 8.18 -5.82 5.55
N PHE A 195 8.48 -7.06 5.13
CA PHE A 195 7.88 -8.25 5.73
C PHE A 195 8.27 -8.37 7.19
N SER A 196 9.56 -8.19 7.51
CA SER A 196 10.07 -8.34 8.86
C SER A 196 9.43 -7.36 9.86
N LEU A 197 9.18 -6.12 9.44
CA LEU A 197 8.71 -5.02 10.31
C LEU A 197 7.21 -4.74 10.23
N TRP A 198 6.57 -4.97 9.09
CA TRP A 198 5.16 -4.62 8.86
C TRP A 198 4.30 -5.80 8.38
N GLY A 199 4.90 -6.72 7.62
CA GLY A 199 4.20 -7.85 7.03
C GLY A 199 3.99 -9.04 7.97
N GLY A 200 4.28 -8.89 9.27
CA GLY A 200 4.12 -9.97 10.24
C GLY A 200 5.35 -10.87 10.39
N GLY A 201 6.54 -10.43 9.97
CA GLY A 201 7.78 -11.18 10.18
C GLY A 201 8.32 -11.07 11.62
N PHE A 202 9.51 -11.63 11.83
CA PHE A 202 10.07 -11.81 13.18
C PHE A 202 10.27 -10.50 13.99
N LEU A 203 10.63 -9.37 13.36
CA LEU A 203 10.85 -8.10 14.09
C LEU A 203 9.54 -7.49 14.58
N TYR A 204 8.48 -7.66 13.80
CA TYR A 204 7.13 -7.28 14.20
C TYR A 204 6.69 -8.06 15.45
N HIS A 205 6.96 -9.37 15.51
CA HIS A 205 6.71 -10.20 16.70
C HIS A 205 7.58 -9.85 17.91
N TRP A 206 8.78 -9.32 17.68
CA TRP A 206 9.63 -8.81 18.75
C TRP A 206 9.18 -7.45 19.30
N GLY A 207 8.09 -6.88 18.76
CA GLY A 207 7.54 -5.60 19.22
C GLY A 207 8.33 -4.39 18.76
N VAL A 208 9.10 -4.52 17.66
CA VAL A 208 9.82 -3.38 17.08
C VAL A 208 8.81 -2.41 16.48
N ILE A 209 8.83 -1.16 16.97
CA ILE A 209 7.88 -0.12 16.53
C ILE A 209 8.49 0.65 15.37
N ASP A 210 7.93 0.44 14.17
CA ASP A 210 8.20 1.25 12.97
C ASP A 210 6.89 1.76 12.36
N TYR A 211 6.44 2.94 12.79
CA TYR A 211 5.12 3.47 12.40
C TYR A 211 5.04 3.86 10.92
N SER A 212 6.04 4.58 10.40
CA SER A 212 6.00 5.18 9.05
C SER A 212 7.24 4.89 8.19
N GLY A 213 8.08 3.94 8.59
CA GLY A 213 9.17 3.43 7.75
C GLY A 213 10.52 4.04 8.09
N GLY A 214 10.75 4.39 9.35
CA GLY A 214 12.06 4.82 9.83
C GLY A 214 13.14 3.78 9.48
N TYR A 215 12.84 2.50 9.67
CA TYR A 215 13.77 1.41 9.37
C TYR A 215 13.65 0.94 7.92
N VAL A 216 12.43 0.61 7.47
CA VAL A 216 12.19 0.01 6.14
C VAL A 216 12.62 0.94 5.00
N ILE A 217 12.50 2.27 5.19
CA ILE A 217 12.71 3.27 4.14
C ILE A 217 14.01 4.00 4.37
N HIS A 218 14.08 4.79 5.44
CA HIS A 218 15.15 5.77 5.62
C HIS A 218 16.48 5.09 5.98
N LEU A 219 16.48 4.23 7.00
CA LEU A 219 17.68 3.51 7.39
C LEU A 219 18.14 2.56 6.29
N SER A 220 17.23 1.74 5.75
CA SER A 220 17.56 0.76 4.70
C SER A 220 18.16 1.41 3.44
N SER A 221 17.51 2.45 2.89
CA SER A 221 18.05 3.17 1.73
C SER A 221 19.34 3.93 2.05
N GLY A 222 19.46 4.50 3.26
CA GLY A 222 20.66 5.19 3.72
C GLY A 222 21.88 4.27 3.81
N ILE A 223 21.72 3.09 4.42
CA ILE A 223 22.80 2.09 4.51
C ILE A 223 23.16 1.54 3.13
N ALA A 224 22.16 1.21 2.29
CA ALA A 224 22.43 0.76 0.92
C ALA A 224 23.22 1.80 0.12
N GLY A 225 22.84 3.08 0.24
CA GLY A 225 23.55 4.18 -0.40
C GLY A 225 24.96 4.42 0.13
N PHE A 226 25.20 4.18 1.42
CA PHE A 226 26.53 4.22 2.03
C PHE A 226 27.45 3.09 1.55
N THR A 227 26.89 1.90 1.30
CA THR A 227 27.66 0.73 0.84
C THR A 227 27.98 0.74 -0.66
N ALA A 228 27.18 1.43 -1.46
CA ALA A 228 27.37 1.60 -2.91
C ALA A 228 28.48 2.62 -3.20
#